data_AF-A0A9W8QYE0-F1
#
_entry.id   AF-A0A9W8QYE0-F1
#
_cell.length_a   1.000
_cell.length_b   1.000
_cell.length_c   1.000
_cell.angle_alpha   90.00
_cell.angle_beta   90.00
_cell.angle_gamma   90.00
#
_symmetry.space_group_name_H-M   'P 1'
#
loop_
_entity.id
_entity.type
_entity.pdbx_description
1 polymer ?
#
loop_
_entity_poly.entity_id
_entity_poly.type
_entity_poly.pdbx_seq_one_letter_code
_entity_poly.pdbx_strand_id
1 'polypeptide(L)'
;MNAHALLSSQGWRGTGHSLHKTDDSIGLAKPLLLNRKDNTQGLGQKQHFTSDQWWMNAFDEQLKGLDTSKKGKVVQTITTGKLNVIDKNLGKYSVYSSFVRGGFLEGTIDKLEIKDSSTDSSSDDTSDQQDTEKVNGNKPRKETKEERRARKEAKRKRKEERALEKAARRERKSKSRKSSRSAKSSADSSDADEEKRRRRARKEEKRRQRAKEAAK
;
A
#
# COMPACT_ATOMS: atom_id res chain seq x y z
N MET A 1 3.01 16.98 49.46
CA MET A 1 2.87 15.66 50.13
C MET A 1 3.82 14.67 49.47
N ASN A 2 4.61 13.92 50.25
CA ASN A 2 5.51 12.88 49.71
C ASN A 2 4.77 11.53 49.64
N ALA A 3 4.10 11.27 48.51
CA ALA A 3 3.31 10.06 48.30
C ALA A 3 4.14 8.78 48.42
N HIS A 4 5.39 8.80 47.95
CA HIS A 4 6.30 7.66 48.05
C HIS A 4 6.56 7.24 49.49
N ALA A 5 6.82 8.20 50.39
CA ALA A 5 7.08 7.92 51.81
C ALA A 5 5.84 7.32 52.50
N LEU A 6 4.65 7.83 52.19
CA LEU A 6 3.39 7.27 52.71
C LEU A 6 3.16 5.84 52.21
N LEU A 7 3.33 5.58 50.92
CA LEU A 7 3.17 4.25 50.34
C LEU A 7 4.18 3.25 50.92
N SER A 8 5.44 3.67 51.06
CA SER A 8 6.46 2.85 51.72
C SER A 8 6.13 2.56 53.18
N SER A 9 5.61 3.54 53.92
CA SER A 9 5.14 3.33 55.30
C SER A 9 3.96 2.36 55.40
N GLN A 10 3.16 2.26 54.35
CA GLN A 10 2.03 1.32 54.23
C GLN A 10 2.46 -0.08 53.72
N GLY A 11 3.76 -0.31 53.55
CA GLY A 11 4.30 -1.60 53.12
C GLY A 11 4.39 -1.79 51.61
N TRP A 12 4.25 -0.72 50.81
CA TRP A 12 4.55 -0.80 49.38
C TRP A 12 6.05 -1.05 49.15
N ARG A 13 6.37 -2.01 48.30
CA ARG A 13 7.73 -2.51 48.06
C ARG A 13 8.60 -1.56 47.22
N GLY A 14 8.02 -0.46 46.73
CA GLY A 14 8.70 0.59 45.98
C GLY A 14 8.58 0.44 44.46
N THR A 15 9.30 1.31 43.75
CA THR A 15 9.21 1.44 42.29
C THR A 15 9.49 0.12 41.58
N GLY A 16 8.67 -0.23 40.58
CA GLY A 16 8.80 -1.47 39.82
C GLY A 16 7.97 -2.63 40.35
N HIS A 17 7.36 -2.48 41.53
CA HIS A 17 6.37 -3.41 42.07
C HIS A 17 4.97 -2.83 41.90
N SER A 18 3.99 -3.72 41.76
CA SER A 18 2.60 -3.28 41.75
C SER A 18 2.19 -2.77 43.16
N LEU A 19 1.04 -2.11 43.27
CA LEU A 19 0.50 -1.71 44.57
C LEU A 19 -0.05 -2.91 45.38
N HIS A 20 -0.04 -4.10 44.79
CA HIS A 20 -0.49 -5.31 45.47
C HIS A 20 0.52 -5.76 46.53
N LYS A 21 0.01 -6.34 47.62
CA LYS A 21 0.81 -6.64 48.83
C LYS A 21 1.87 -7.72 48.62
N THR A 22 1.60 -8.70 47.76
CA THR A 22 2.42 -9.92 47.64
C THR A 22 2.86 -10.19 46.21
N ASP A 23 1.90 -10.11 45.28
CA ASP A 23 2.10 -10.52 43.89
C ASP A 23 2.08 -9.36 42.90
N ASP A 24 3.14 -9.25 42.10
CA ASP A 24 3.27 -8.25 41.04
C ASP A 24 2.50 -8.58 39.76
N SER A 25 1.91 -9.77 39.67
CA SER A 25 1.14 -10.22 38.51
C SER A 25 -0.29 -9.64 38.45
N ILE A 26 -0.81 -9.18 39.59
CA ILE A 26 -2.21 -8.74 39.71
C ILE A 26 -2.35 -7.27 39.32
N GLY A 27 -1.32 -6.44 39.60
CA GLY A 27 -1.38 -5.00 39.40
C GLY A 27 -0.35 -4.47 38.40
N LEU A 28 -0.55 -3.23 37.98
CA LEU A 28 0.37 -2.53 37.11
C LEU A 28 1.56 -1.99 37.91
N ALA A 29 2.77 -2.39 37.54
CA ALA A 29 4.01 -1.83 38.09
C ALA A 29 4.39 -0.47 37.45
N LYS A 30 3.90 -0.21 36.23
CA LYS A 30 4.15 1.02 35.48
C LYS A 30 2.82 1.73 35.21
N PRO A 31 2.78 3.07 35.26
CA PRO A 31 1.59 3.82 34.90
C PRO A 31 1.21 3.58 33.44
N LEU A 32 -0.08 3.64 33.14
CA LEU A 32 -0.57 3.53 31.76
C LEU A 32 -0.21 4.80 30.99
N LEU A 33 0.47 4.63 29.87
CA LEU A 33 0.68 5.72 28.93
C LEU A 33 -0.58 5.88 28.09
N LEU A 34 -1.35 6.92 28.39
CA LEU A 34 -2.55 7.28 27.65
C LEU A 34 -2.18 8.24 26.51
N ASN A 35 -2.56 7.88 25.30
CA ASN A 35 -2.46 8.82 24.19
C ASN A 35 -3.61 9.84 24.30
N ARG A 36 -3.26 11.11 24.49
CA ARG A 36 -4.25 12.19 24.53
C ARG A 36 -4.45 12.76 23.13
N LYS A 37 -5.71 12.99 22.78
CA LYS A 37 -6.09 13.61 21.51
C LYS A 37 -6.32 15.08 21.73
N ASP A 38 -5.30 15.88 21.49
CA ASP A 38 -5.38 17.34 21.61
C ASP A 38 -5.80 18.02 20.29
N ASN A 39 -6.04 17.23 19.23
CA ASN A 39 -6.43 17.72 17.91
C ASN A 39 -7.94 17.61 17.63
N THR A 40 -8.43 18.41 16.68
CA THR A 40 -9.83 18.40 16.20
C THR A 40 -10.11 17.35 15.13
N GLN A 41 -9.09 16.59 14.69
CA GLN A 41 -9.21 15.60 13.61
C GLN A 41 -10.07 14.39 14.01
N GLY A 42 -10.49 13.56 13.05
CA GLY A 42 -11.20 12.31 13.36
C GLY A 42 -10.32 11.30 14.10
N LEU A 43 -10.94 10.39 14.86
CA LEU A 43 -10.25 9.25 15.47
C LEU A 43 -9.61 8.38 14.37
N GLY A 44 -8.36 7.94 14.59
CA GLY A 44 -7.61 7.13 13.63
C GLY A 44 -6.82 7.92 12.58
N GLN A 45 -7.00 9.25 12.50
CA GLN A 45 -6.10 10.11 11.73
C GLN A 45 -4.79 10.27 12.48
N LYS A 46 -3.70 9.78 11.87
CA LYS A 46 -2.35 9.98 12.39
C LYS A 46 -1.87 11.35 11.96
N GLN A 47 -1.16 12.05 12.85
CA GLN A 47 -0.45 13.28 12.53
C GLN A 47 0.79 12.94 11.67
N HIS A 48 0.58 12.43 10.46
CA HIS A 48 1.67 12.21 9.51
C HIS A 48 1.91 13.53 8.76
N PHE A 49 2.86 14.32 9.24
CA PHE A 49 3.38 15.47 8.49
C PHE A 49 4.36 15.08 7.37
N THR A 50 4.72 13.80 7.27
CA THR A 50 5.86 13.32 6.46
C THR A 50 5.51 12.24 5.43
N SER A 51 4.28 11.71 5.41
CA SER A 51 3.90 10.64 4.46
C SER A 51 3.86 11.11 3.01
N ASP A 52 3.65 12.40 2.78
CA ASP A 52 3.44 12.96 1.43
C ASP A 52 4.74 13.51 0.81
N GLN A 53 5.85 13.47 1.53
CA GLN A 53 7.13 14.01 1.06
C GLN A 53 7.98 12.99 0.28
N TRP A 54 7.36 11.95 -0.28
CA TRP A 54 8.08 11.00 -1.12
C TRP A 54 8.67 11.66 -2.36
N TRP A 55 8.00 12.68 -2.91
CA TRP A 55 8.49 13.49 -4.04
C TRP A 55 9.60 14.47 -3.61
N MET A 56 9.50 15.10 -2.44
CA MET A 56 10.57 15.96 -1.89
C MET A 56 11.85 15.16 -1.65
N ASN A 57 11.72 13.96 -1.07
CA ASN A 57 12.86 13.07 -0.86
C ASN A 57 13.43 12.55 -2.19
N ALA A 58 12.58 12.25 -3.18
CA ALA A 58 13.03 11.85 -4.51
C ALA A 58 13.73 12.99 -5.27
N PHE A 59 13.26 14.23 -5.08
CA PHE A 59 13.85 15.43 -5.66
C PHE A 59 15.20 15.78 -5.00
N ASP A 60 15.29 15.72 -3.68
CA ASP A 60 16.54 15.92 -2.93
C ASP A 60 17.59 14.84 -3.28
N GLU A 61 17.15 13.59 -3.50
CA GLU A 61 18.01 12.49 -3.99
C GLU A 61 18.60 12.79 -5.38
N GLN A 62 17.85 13.47 -6.26
CA GLN A 62 18.36 13.92 -7.55
C GLN A 62 19.33 15.11 -7.44
N LEU A 63 19.05 16.07 -6.56
CA LEU A 63 19.93 17.22 -6.34
C LEU A 63 21.31 16.83 -5.79
N LYS A 64 21.36 15.82 -4.91
CA LYS A 64 22.61 15.25 -4.40
C LYS A 64 23.49 14.62 -5.48
N GLY A 65 22.90 14.27 -6.62
CA GLY A 65 23.61 13.72 -7.78
C GLY A 65 24.13 14.75 -8.76
N LEU A 66 23.92 16.05 -8.53
CA LEU A 66 24.39 17.11 -9.42
C LEU A 66 25.83 17.48 -9.08
N ASP A 67 26.77 17.02 -9.91
CA ASP A 67 28.15 17.48 -9.84
C ASP A 67 28.28 18.78 -10.66
N THR A 68 28.69 19.84 -9.98
CA THR A 68 28.91 21.18 -10.55
C THR A 68 30.39 21.57 -10.58
N SER A 69 31.31 20.62 -10.33
CA SER A 69 32.75 20.87 -10.25
C SER A 69 33.37 21.48 -11.52
N LYS A 70 32.71 21.34 -12.69
CA LYS A 70 33.15 21.92 -13.95
C LYS A 70 32.29 23.14 -14.30
N LYS A 71 32.92 24.33 -14.31
CA LYS A 71 32.27 25.58 -14.75
C LYS A 71 31.60 25.38 -16.11
N GLY A 72 30.28 25.51 -16.14
CA GLY A 72 29.46 25.46 -17.36
C GLY A 72 28.92 24.07 -17.76
N LYS A 73 29.23 22.98 -17.03
CA LYS A 73 28.61 21.67 -17.27
C LYS A 73 28.10 21.06 -15.98
N VAL A 74 26.77 20.98 -15.86
CA VAL A 74 26.09 20.22 -14.80
C VAL A 74 26.01 18.76 -15.26
N VAL A 75 26.67 17.86 -14.54
CA VAL A 75 26.63 16.43 -14.84
C VAL A 75 25.81 15.72 -13.76
N GLN A 76 24.70 15.11 -14.16
CA GLN A 76 23.89 14.30 -13.28
C GLN A 76 24.52 12.91 -13.14
N THR A 77 25.08 12.62 -11.97
CA THR A 77 25.77 11.35 -11.68
C THR A 77 24.81 10.24 -11.27
N ILE A 78 23.63 10.60 -10.73
CA ILE A 78 22.64 9.63 -10.23
C ILE A 78 21.55 9.40 -11.29
N THR A 79 21.71 8.34 -12.09
CA THR A 79 20.73 7.87 -13.09
C THR A 79 19.78 6.79 -12.57
N THR A 80 19.91 6.38 -11.31
CA THR A 80 19.16 5.26 -10.69
C THR A 80 18.15 5.66 -9.62
N GLY A 81 17.89 6.96 -9.41
CA GLY A 81 16.95 7.45 -8.40
C GLY A 81 15.48 7.17 -8.70
N LYS A 82 14.63 7.33 -7.68
CA LYS A 82 13.17 7.06 -7.70
C LYS A 82 12.42 7.75 -8.84
N LEU A 83 12.83 8.95 -9.25
CA LEU A 83 12.24 9.68 -10.38
C LEU A 83 12.56 9.04 -11.75
N ASN A 84 13.75 8.47 -11.92
CA ASN A 84 14.13 7.82 -13.19
C ASN A 84 13.38 6.49 -13.42
N VAL A 85 12.80 5.90 -12.37
CA VAL A 85 11.92 4.72 -12.45
C VAL A 85 10.55 5.08 -13.02
N ILE A 86 10.11 6.33 -12.84
CA ILE A 86 8.84 6.85 -13.34
C ILE A 86 8.93 7.01 -14.86
N ASP A 87 9.99 7.64 -15.38
CA ASP A 87 10.19 7.80 -16.84
C ASP A 87 10.23 6.46 -17.59
N LYS A 88 10.86 5.44 -17.00
CA LYS A 88 10.94 4.09 -17.59
C LYS A 88 9.60 3.34 -17.57
N ASN A 89 8.66 3.72 -16.71
CA ASN A 89 7.36 3.07 -16.55
C ASN A 89 6.16 3.90 -17.03
N LEU A 90 6.37 5.16 -17.46
CA LEU A 90 5.32 6.03 -17.97
C LEU A 90 4.59 5.44 -19.19
N GLY A 91 5.26 4.62 -19.99
CA GLY A 91 4.66 3.99 -21.18
C GLY A 91 3.57 2.95 -20.87
N LYS A 92 3.52 2.37 -19.66
CA LYS A 92 2.56 1.30 -19.32
C LYS A 92 1.24 1.84 -18.75
N TYR A 93 1.23 3.07 -18.23
CA TYR A 93 0.07 3.68 -17.55
C TYR A 93 -0.11 5.17 -17.88
N SER A 94 0.40 5.64 -19.02
CA SER A 94 0.15 7.01 -19.46
C SER A 94 -1.35 7.17 -19.74
N VAL A 95 -2.00 8.08 -19.01
CA VAL A 95 -3.44 8.36 -19.15
C VAL A 95 -3.79 8.77 -20.58
N TYR A 96 -2.82 9.28 -21.34
CA TYR A 96 -2.98 9.71 -22.74
C TYR A 96 -2.84 8.59 -23.78
N SER A 97 -2.47 7.36 -23.41
CA SER A 97 -2.34 6.26 -24.37
C SER A 97 -3.69 5.65 -24.80
N SER A 98 -4.79 5.98 -24.11
CA SER A 98 -6.14 5.46 -24.41
C SER A 98 -7.00 6.44 -25.22
N PHE A 99 -6.52 7.66 -25.45
CA PHE A 99 -7.26 8.65 -26.23
C PHE A 99 -6.79 8.63 -27.68
N VAL A 100 -7.71 8.29 -28.58
CA VAL A 100 -7.50 8.47 -30.02
C VAL A 100 -7.81 9.93 -30.34
N ARG A 101 -6.89 10.62 -31.02
CA ARG A 101 -7.15 11.97 -31.52
C ARG A 101 -8.23 11.88 -32.59
N GLY A 102 -9.42 12.40 -32.31
CA GLY A 102 -10.49 12.53 -33.30
C GLY A 102 -10.07 13.50 -34.40
N GLY A 103 -10.38 13.17 -35.66
CA GLY A 103 -10.21 14.08 -36.79
C GLY A 103 -11.05 15.35 -36.63
N PHE A 104 -10.66 16.41 -37.33
CA PHE A 104 -11.44 17.64 -37.38
C PHE A 104 -12.63 17.46 -38.32
N LEU A 105 -13.80 17.97 -37.92
CA LEU A 105 -14.96 18.03 -38.79
C LEU A 105 -14.79 19.24 -39.70
N GLU A 106 -14.51 19.01 -40.98
CA GLU A 106 -14.45 20.08 -41.98
C GLU A 106 -15.83 20.74 -42.11
N GLY A 107 -15.84 22.07 -42.02
CA GLY A 107 -17.06 22.87 -42.11
C GLY A 107 -17.55 22.96 -43.55
N THR A 108 -18.87 22.97 -43.75
CA THR A 108 -19.51 23.10 -45.07
C THR A 108 -19.44 24.53 -45.65
N ILE A 109 -18.60 25.40 -45.09
CA ILE A 109 -18.59 26.84 -45.42
C ILE A 109 -18.06 27.03 -46.85
N ASP A 110 -17.05 26.26 -47.24
CA ASP A 110 -16.45 26.31 -48.59
C ASP A 110 -17.44 25.86 -49.70
N LYS A 111 -18.50 25.13 -49.36
CA LYS A 111 -19.52 24.71 -50.34
C LYS A 111 -20.55 25.80 -50.67
N LEU A 112 -20.59 26.88 -49.88
CA LEU A 112 -21.48 28.01 -50.12
C LEU A 112 -20.83 29.10 -50.97
N GLU A 113 -19.51 29.09 -51.15
CA GLU A 113 -18.79 30.12 -51.91
C GLU A 113 -18.76 29.87 -53.43
N ILE A 114 -19.21 28.70 -53.93
CA ILE A 114 -19.12 28.34 -55.36
C ILE A 114 -20.34 28.82 -56.20
N LYS A 115 -21.19 29.71 -55.67
CA LYS A 115 -22.31 30.26 -56.46
C LYS A 115 -22.23 31.74 -56.79
N ASP A 116 -21.19 32.44 -56.36
CA ASP A 116 -20.93 33.81 -56.79
C ASP A 116 -19.44 34.01 -57.08
N SER A 117 -19.18 34.65 -58.20
CA SER A 117 -17.88 35.12 -58.73
C SER A 117 -17.04 34.13 -59.56
N SER A 118 -17.20 34.29 -60.86
CA SER A 118 -16.22 34.10 -61.91
C SER A 118 -14.86 34.79 -61.63
N THR A 119 -13.77 34.13 -62.04
CA THR A 119 -12.48 34.71 -62.47
C THR A 119 -11.46 35.06 -61.37
N ASP A 120 -10.50 34.18 -61.03
CA ASP A 120 -9.17 34.06 -61.67
C ASP A 120 -8.14 33.31 -60.78
N SER A 121 -7.43 32.39 -61.43
CA SER A 121 -6.05 31.90 -61.24
C SER A 121 -5.46 31.39 -59.91
N SER A 122 -5.08 30.09 -60.02
CA SER A 122 -3.80 29.45 -59.64
C SER A 122 -3.59 29.15 -58.13
N SER A 123 -3.03 28.01 -57.72
CA SER A 123 -2.20 26.98 -58.35
C SER A 123 -2.17 25.73 -57.46
N ASP A 124 -1.93 24.56 -58.08
CA ASP A 124 -1.18 23.39 -57.54
C ASP A 124 -1.69 22.69 -56.27
N ASP A 125 -1.71 21.36 -56.13
CA ASP A 125 -1.21 20.27 -56.96
C ASP A 125 -1.78 18.94 -56.40
N THR A 126 -2.18 18.04 -57.30
CA THR A 126 -2.06 16.56 -57.24
C THR A 126 -2.70 15.79 -56.07
N SER A 127 -3.85 15.13 -56.30
CA SER A 127 -4.02 13.73 -56.79
C SER A 127 -3.78 12.68 -55.67
N ASP A 128 -4.46 11.54 -55.56
CA ASP A 128 -5.41 10.85 -56.43
C ASP A 128 -6.07 9.75 -55.55
N GLN A 129 -7.31 9.38 -55.88
CA GLN A 129 -7.91 8.02 -55.86
C GLN A 129 -7.62 7.05 -54.68
N GLN A 130 -8.58 6.29 -54.13
CA GLN A 130 -9.63 5.52 -54.80
C GLN A 130 -10.57 4.92 -53.73
N ASP A 131 -11.86 4.96 -54.02
CA ASP A 131 -12.89 3.92 -53.84
C ASP A 131 -12.78 2.86 -52.72
N THR A 132 -13.82 2.75 -51.89
CA THR A 132 -14.56 1.48 -51.67
C THR A 132 -15.82 1.70 -50.85
N GLU A 133 -16.94 1.34 -51.47
CA GLU A 133 -18.26 1.19 -50.89
C GLU A 133 -18.30 0.25 -49.66
N LYS A 134 -19.11 0.60 -48.64
CA LYS A 134 -20.32 -0.15 -48.20
C LYS A 134 -20.78 0.22 -46.77
N VAL A 135 -21.90 0.94 -46.72
CA VAL A 135 -23.18 0.47 -46.13
C VAL A 135 -23.10 -0.26 -44.76
N ASN A 136 -23.45 0.43 -43.66
CA ASN A 136 -24.73 0.24 -42.95
C ASN A 136 -24.76 0.91 -41.57
N GLY A 137 -25.87 1.60 -41.30
CA GLY A 137 -26.12 2.33 -40.07
C GLY A 137 -26.36 1.45 -38.85
N ASN A 138 -26.01 1.98 -37.67
CA ASN A 138 -26.36 1.36 -36.40
C ASN A 138 -27.22 2.32 -35.57
N LYS A 139 -28.54 2.29 -35.81
CA LYS A 139 -29.54 2.77 -34.85
C LYS A 139 -29.69 1.71 -33.74
N PRO A 140 -29.83 2.09 -32.47
CA PRO A 140 -29.92 1.13 -31.36
C PRO A 140 -31.18 0.27 -31.49
N ARG A 141 -31.01 -1.02 -31.76
CA ARG A 141 -32.08 -2.02 -31.73
C ARG A 141 -32.60 -2.17 -30.28
N LYS A 142 -33.91 -2.15 -30.10
CA LYS A 142 -34.56 -2.47 -28.83
C LYS A 142 -34.33 -3.96 -28.54
N GLU A 143 -33.49 -4.28 -27.56
CA GLU A 143 -33.22 -5.67 -27.10
C GLU A 143 -34.55 -6.39 -26.77
N THR A 144 -34.71 -7.63 -27.25
CA THR A 144 -35.89 -8.44 -26.95
C THR A 144 -35.84 -8.97 -25.51
N LYS A 145 -37.02 -9.29 -24.93
CA LYS A 145 -37.17 -9.67 -23.51
C LYS A 145 -36.33 -10.91 -23.13
N GLU A 146 -36.03 -11.77 -24.10
CA GLU A 146 -35.22 -12.99 -23.92
C GLU A 146 -33.71 -12.69 -23.86
N GLU A 147 -33.21 -11.79 -24.69
CA GLU A 147 -31.82 -11.35 -24.68
C GLU A 147 -31.46 -10.67 -23.34
N ARG A 148 -32.40 -9.89 -22.79
CA ARG A 148 -32.28 -9.29 -21.45
C ARG A 148 -32.25 -10.32 -20.33
N ARG A 149 -32.93 -11.46 -20.47
CA ARG A 149 -32.91 -12.56 -19.48
C ARG A 149 -31.59 -13.33 -19.55
N ALA A 150 -31.11 -13.67 -20.75
CA ALA A 150 -29.82 -14.32 -20.96
C ALA A 150 -28.66 -13.48 -20.39
N ARG A 151 -28.67 -12.16 -20.63
CA ARG A 151 -27.67 -11.23 -20.09
C ARG A 151 -27.67 -11.16 -18.56
N LYS A 152 -28.84 -11.23 -17.92
CA LYS A 152 -28.96 -11.25 -16.46
C LYS A 152 -28.43 -12.55 -15.87
N GLU A 153 -28.70 -13.69 -16.50
CA GLU A 153 -28.22 -14.99 -16.03
C GLU A 153 -26.70 -15.12 -16.16
N ALA A 154 -26.13 -14.69 -17.31
CA ALA A 154 -24.69 -14.62 -17.50
C ALA A 154 -24.01 -13.72 -16.46
N LYS A 155 -24.63 -12.58 -16.12
CA LYS A 155 -24.14 -11.67 -15.06
C LYS A 155 -24.20 -12.32 -13.67
N ARG A 156 -25.20 -13.15 -13.38
CA ARG A 156 -25.29 -13.89 -12.11
C ARG A 156 -24.20 -14.97 -12.00
N LYS A 157 -24.03 -15.79 -13.04
CA LYS A 157 -22.96 -16.82 -13.09
C LYS A 157 -21.57 -16.21 -12.90
N ARG A 158 -21.27 -15.11 -13.60
CA ARG A 158 -20.00 -14.37 -13.43
C ARG A 158 -19.81 -13.81 -12.02
N LYS A 159 -20.89 -13.41 -11.34
CA LYS A 159 -20.82 -12.89 -9.96
C LYS A 159 -20.56 -14.00 -8.95
N GLU A 160 -21.17 -15.17 -9.15
CA GLU A 160 -21.00 -16.37 -8.32
C GLU A 160 -19.58 -16.93 -8.46
N GLU A 161 -19.07 -17.04 -9.69
CA GLU A 161 -17.69 -17.46 -9.96
C GLU A 161 -16.67 -16.53 -9.27
N ARG A 162 -16.86 -15.21 -9.40
CA ARG A 162 -15.98 -14.22 -8.74
C ARG A 162 -16.07 -14.27 -7.21
N ALA A 163 -17.22 -14.69 -6.66
CA ALA A 163 -17.37 -14.86 -5.22
C ALA A 163 -16.61 -16.10 -4.72
N LEU A 164 -16.68 -17.20 -5.46
CA LEU A 164 -15.93 -18.43 -5.18
C LEU A 164 -14.42 -18.20 -5.28
N GLU A 165 -13.96 -17.51 -6.32
CA GLU A 165 -12.54 -17.14 -6.48
C GLU A 165 -12.02 -16.30 -5.29
N LYS A 166 -12.82 -15.31 -4.85
CA LYS A 166 -12.47 -14.47 -3.69
C LYS A 166 -12.44 -15.27 -2.39
N ALA A 167 -13.35 -16.23 -2.21
CA ALA A 167 -13.37 -17.11 -1.04
C ALA A 167 -12.11 -18.00 -1.00
N ALA A 168 -11.78 -18.65 -2.12
CA ALA A 168 -10.57 -19.48 -2.24
C ALA A 168 -9.29 -18.67 -1.99
N ARG A 169 -9.22 -17.42 -2.51
CA ARG A 169 -8.08 -16.53 -2.26
C ARG A 169 -7.95 -16.13 -0.78
N ARG A 170 -9.07 -15.92 -0.08
CA ARG A 170 -9.06 -15.61 1.36
C ARG A 170 -8.59 -16.80 2.19
N GLU A 171 -8.99 -18.01 1.82
CA GLU A 171 -8.57 -19.25 2.50
C GLU A 171 -7.06 -19.53 2.30
N ARG A 172 -6.54 -19.34 1.08
CA ARG A 172 -5.08 -19.44 0.85
C ARG A 172 -4.29 -18.43 1.68
N LYS A 173 -4.80 -17.19 1.80
CA LYS A 173 -4.16 -16.13 2.59
C LYS A 173 -4.23 -16.41 4.10
N SER A 174 -5.30 -17.03 4.60
CA SER A 174 -5.40 -17.41 6.02
C SER A 174 -4.48 -18.58 6.36
N LYS A 175 -4.37 -19.60 5.50
CA LYS A 175 -3.43 -20.73 5.66
C LYS A 175 -1.97 -20.26 5.66
N SER A 176 -1.59 -19.39 4.72
CA SER A 176 -0.25 -18.78 4.68
C SER A 176 0.07 -17.92 5.92
N ARG A 177 -0.92 -17.19 6.45
CA ARG A 177 -0.76 -16.44 7.71
C ARG A 177 -0.66 -17.32 8.95
N LYS A 178 -1.29 -18.51 8.93
CA LYS A 178 -1.21 -19.47 10.04
C LYS A 178 0.14 -20.20 10.03
N SER A 179 0.65 -20.61 8.87
CA SER A 179 1.97 -21.24 8.75
C SER A 179 3.11 -20.28 9.08
N SER A 180 3.05 -19.03 8.63
CA SER A 180 4.04 -18.00 9.02
C SER A 180 4.01 -17.67 10.50
N ARG A 181 2.82 -17.69 11.14
CA ARG A 181 2.70 -17.53 12.60
C ARG A 181 3.23 -18.73 13.38
N SER A 182 3.00 -19.96 12.92
CA SER A 182 3.54 -21.15 13.61
C SER A 182 5.05 -21.28 13.46
N ALA A 183 5.61 -20.92 12.30
CA ALA A 183 7.06 -20.87 12.09
C ALA A 183 7.74 -19.79 12.95
N LYS A 184 7.06 -18.66 13.18
CA LYS A 184 7.56 -17.58 14.06
C LYS A 184 7.48 -17.96 15.55
N SER A 185 6.46 -18.72 15.96
CA SER A 185 6.34 -19.20 17.35
C SER A 185 7.21 -20.40 17.68
N SER A 186 7.52 -21.28 16.71
CA SER A 186 8.38 -22.45 16.96
C SER A 186 9.86 -22.09 17.12
N ALA A 187 10.34 -21.03 16.45
CA ALA A 187 11.73 -20.59 16.56
C ALA A 187 12.04 -19.82 17.86
N ASP A 188 11.06 -19.10 18.42
CA ASP A 188 11.21 -18.32 19.67
C ASP A 188 10.90 -19.16 20.92
N SER A 189 10.03 -20.17 20.80
CA SER A 189 9.63 -21.05 21.92
C SER A 189 10.64 -22.15 22.23
N SER A 190 11.37 -22.69 21.24
CA SER A 190 12.28 -23.82 21.49
C SER A 190 13.48 -23.43 22.33
N ASP A 191 14.10 -22.28 22.05
CA ASP A 191 15.29 -21.81 22.76
C ASP A 191 14.93 -21.42 24.22
N ALA A 192 13.81 -20.73 24.40
CA ALA A 192 13.32 -20.33 25.71
C ALA A 192 12.87 -21.53 26.59
N ASP A 193 12.24 -22.57 26.02
CA ASP A 193 11.87 -23.77 26.78
C ASP A 193 13.08 -24.66 27.10
N GLU A 194 14.07 -24.73 26.21
CA GLU A 194 15.33 -25.46 26.41
C GLU A 194 16.18 -24.81 27.52
N GLU A 195 16.26 -23.48 27.53
CA GLU A 195 16.94 -22.71 28.59
C GLU A 195 16.24 -22.88 29.96
N LYS A 196 14.90 -22.87 29.97
CA LYS A 196 14.10 -23.05 31.20
C LYS A 196 14.23 -24.46 31.78
N ARG A 197 14.35 -25.49 30.92
CA ARG A 197 14.64 -26.88 31.34
C ARG A 197 16.04 -27.02 31.91
N ARG A 198 17.07 -26.46 31.26
CA ARG A 198 18.45 -26.44 31.78
C ARG A 198 18.55 -25.76 33.15
N ARG A 199 17.85 -24.63 33.33
CA ARG A 199 17.84 -23.91 34.61
C ARG A 199 17.18 -24.70 35.75
N ARG A 200 16.14 -25.49 35.45
CA ARG A 200 15.49 -26.37 36.44
C ARG A 200 16.39 -27.54 36.83
N ALA A 201 17.01 -28.22 35.87
CA ALA A 201 17.95 -29.31 36.12
C ALA A 201 19.12 -28.86 37.01
N ARG A 202 19.73 -27.70 36.69
CA ARG A 202 20.83 -27.13 37.49
C ARG A 202 20.42 -26.78 38.93
N LYS A 203 19.18 -26.30 39.13
CA LYS A 203 18.66 -26.03 40.49
C LYS A 203 18.44 -27.32 41.27
N GLU A 204 17.95 -28.38 40.62
CA GLU A 204 17.70 -29.65 41.27
C GLU A 204 19.01 -30.35 41.67
N GLU A 205 20.00 -30.33 40.79
CA GLU A 205 21.34 -30.85 41.08
C GLU A 205 22.00 -30.12 42.26
N LYS A 206 21.90 -28.78 42.29
CA LYS A 206 22.41 -27.97 43.41
C LYS A 206 21.69 -28.27 44.73
N ARG A 207 20.39 -28.61 44.69
CA ARG A 207 19.64 -29.07 45.87
C ARG A 207 20.10 -30.46 46.32
N ARG A 208 20.36 -31.38 45.38
CA ARG A 208 20.90 -32.72 45.70
C ARG A 208 22.31 -32.65 46.29
N GLN A 209 23.18 -31.77 45.78
CA GLN A 209 24.52 -31.57 46.33
C GLN A 209 24.46 -31.03 47.75
N ARG A 210 23.65 -30.00 48.02
CA ARG A 210 23.44 -29.47 49.38
C ARG A 210 22.84 -30.48 50.34
N ALA A 211 21.93 -31.33 49.87
CA ALA A 211 21.37 -32.40 50.70
C ALA A 211 22.40 -33.48 51.05
N LYS A 212 23.31 -33.82 50.13
CA LYS A 212 24.43 -34.74 50.39
C LYS A 212 25.48 -34.14 51.31
N GLU A 213 25.76 -32.85 51.17
CA GLU A 213 26.69 -32.10 52.01
C GLU A 213 26.16 -31.90 53.44
N ALA A 214 24.84 -31.77 53.60
CA ALA A 214 24.20 -31.69 54.91
C ALA A 214 24.00 -33.06 55.60
N ALA A 215 24.16 -34.17 54.86
CA ALA A 215 24.04 -35.53 55.37
C ALA A 215 25.40 -36.19 55.68
N LYS A 216 26.50 -35.45 55.50
CA LYS A 216 27.87 -35.86 55.83
C LYS A 216 28.35 -35.07 57.03
#